data_AF-A0A1W2DF93-F1
#
_entry.id   AF-A0A1W2DF93-F1
#
_cell.length_a   1.000
_cell.length_b   1.000
_cell.length_c   1.000
_cell.angle_alpha   90.00
_cell.angle_beta   90.00
_cell.angle_gamma   90.00
#
_symmetry.space_group_name_H-M   'P 1'
#
loop_
_entity.id
_entity.type
_entity.pdbx_description
1 polymer ?
#
loop_
_entity_poly.entity_id
_entity_poly.type
_entity_poly.pdbx_seq_one_letter_code
_entity_poly.pdbx_strand_id
1 'polypeptide(L)' 'MNAPHRATGFFTEPLADRDADVFAAITGELGRQRDEIEL' A
#
# COMPACT_ATOMS: atom_id res chain seq x y z
N MET A 1 14.10 24.28 3.12
CA MET A 1 13.45 22.98 3.41
C MET A 1 14.06 21.98 2.45
N ASN A 2 15.02 21.18 2.90
CA ASN A 2 15.70 20.19 2.06
C ASN A 2 15.16 18.82 2.43
N ALA A 3 14.05 18.41 1.80
CA ALA A 3 13.61 17.03 1.89
C ALA A 3 14.63 16.14 1.14
N PRO A 4 14.99 14.97 1.69
CA PRO A 4 15.86 14.04 0.98
C PRO A 4 15.22 13.68 -0.37
N HIS A 5 16.05 13.62 -1.41
CA HIS A 5 15.60 13.21 -2.73
C HIS A 5 15.08 11.77 -2.61
N ARG A 6 13.80 11.55 -2.95
CA ARG A 6 13.21 10.21 -2.90
C ARG A 6 14.01 9.28 -3.80
N ALA A 7 14.12 8.01 -3.41
CA ALA A 7 14.71 6.98 -4.24
C ALA A 7 14.06 6.99 -5.63
N THR A 8 14.88 6.86 -6.68
CA THR A 8 14.39 6.72 -8.06
C THR A 8 13.35 5.61 -8.11
N GLY A 9 12.22 5.87 -8.74
CA GLY A 9 11.15 4.88 -8.91
C GLY A 9 10.13 4.81 -7.77
N PHE A 10 10.22 5.67 -6.73
CA PHE A 10 9.25 5.69 -5.63
C PHE A 10 7.77 5.72 -6.09
N PHE A 11 7.46 6.44 -7.17
CA PHE A 11 6.08 6.56 -7.69
C PHE A 11 5.75 5.60 -8.85
N THR A 12 6.69 4.75 -9.27
CA THR A 12 6.51 3.86 -10.42
C THR A 12 6.68 2.38 -10.06
N GLU A 13 7.35 2.08 -8.95
CA GLU A 13 7.46 0.72 -8.43
C GLU A 13 6.11 0.24 -7.88
N PRO A 14 5.72 -1.03 -8.16
CA PRO A 14 4.52 -1.60 -7.57
C PRO A 14 4.58 -1.57 -6.03
N LEU A 15 3.46 -1.23 -5.39
CA LEU A 15 3.36 -1.19 -3.92
C LEU A 15 3.66 -2.57 -3.30
N ALA A 16 3.26 -3.65 -3.97
CA ALA A 16 3.50 -5.02 -3.52
C ALA A 16 5.00 -5.36 -3.39
N ASP A 17 5.85 -4.73 -4.22
CA ASP A 17 7.30 -4.94 -4.20
C ASP A 17 7.98 -4.00 -3.18
N ARG A 18 7.53 -2.75 -3.11
CA ARG A 18 8.09 -1.72 -2.24
C ARG A 18 7.76 -1.94 -0.76
N ASP A 19 6.53 -2.32 -0.47
CA ASP A 19 5.99 -2.45 0.89
C ASP A 19 4.91 -3.54 0.92
N ALA A 20 5.38 -4.79 1.01
CA ALA A 20 4.53 -5.98 1.03
C ALA A 20 3.58 -5.99 2.24
N ASP A 21 3.98 -5.42 3.37
CA ASP A 21 3.19 -5.39 4.61
C ASP A 21 1.98 -4.45 4.45
N VAL A 22 2.20 -3.25 3.93
CA VAL A 22 1.11 -2.31 3.62
C VAL A 22 0.19 -2.88 2.53
N PHE A 23 0.75 -3.48 1.49
CA PHE A 23 -0.04 -4.12 0.44
C PHE A 23 -0.93 -5.25 0.99
N ALA A 24 -0.38 -6.09 1.88
CA ALA A 24 -1.13 -7.16 2.53
C ALA A 24 -2.23 -6.62 3.44
N ALA A 25 -1.97 -5.57 4.21
CA ALA A 25 -2.97 -4.93 5.06
C ALA A 25 -4.15 -4.37 4.26
N ILE A 26 -3.88 -3.66 3.15
CA ILE A 26 -4.92 -3.13 2.25
C ILE A 26 -5.73 -4.28 1.65
N THR A 27 -5.07 -5.34 1.18
CA THR A 27 -5.74 -6.50 0.59
C THR A 27 -6.62 -7.23 1.61
N GLY A 28 -6.15 -7.36 2.85
CA GLY A 28 -6.91 -7.95 3.95
C GLY A 28 -8.17 -7.15 4.30
N GLU A 29 -8.05 -5.82 4.39
CA GLU A 29 -9.19 -4.94 4.65
C GLU A 29 -10.21 -4.97 3.50
N LEU A 30 -9.73 -4.99 2.25
CA LEU A 30 -10.61 -5.16 1.09
C LEU A 30 -11.35 -6.52 1.11
N GLY A 31 -10.70 -7.57 1.59
CA GLY A 31 -11.33 -8.87 1.84
C GLY A 31 -12.43 -8.76 2.89
N ARG A 32 -12.12 -8.17 4.06
CA ARG A 32 -13.08 -7.93 5.15
C ARG A 32 -14.32 -7.19 4.65
N GLN A 33 -14.14 -6.09 3.90
CA GLN A 33 -15.25 -5.30 3.34
C GLN A 33 -16.10 -6.06 2.30
N ARG A 34 -15.55 -7.10 1.67
CA ARG A 34 -16.30 -7.97 0.74
C ARG A 34 -17.04 -9.08 1.48
N ASP A 35 -16.42 -9.62 2.53
CA ASP A 35 -16.93 -10.75 3.29
C ASP A 35 -17.95 -10.31 4.37
N GLU A 36 -17.87 -9.06 4.83
CA GLU A 36 -18.70 -8.47 5.87
C GLU A 36 -19.58 -7.32 5.33
N ILE A 37 -20.79 -7.16 5.88
CA ILE A 37 -21.63 -5.98 5.62
C ILE A 37 -21.27 -4.90 6.64
N GLU A 38 -20.70 -3.80 6.17
CA GLU A 38 -20.41 -2.61 7.00
C GLU A 38 -21.68 -1.72 7.08
N LEU A 39 -22.19 -1.47 8.29
CA LEU A 39 -23.42 -0.70 8.57
C LEU A 39 -23.15 0.57 9.39
#